data_AF-A0A1Q9ED17-F1
#
_entry.id   AF-A0A1Q9ED17-F1
#
_cell.length_a   1.000
_cell.length_b   1.000
_cell.length_c   1.000
_cell.angle_alpha   90.00
_cell.angle_beta   90.00
_cell.angle_gamma   90.00
#
_symmetry.space_group_name_H-M   'P 1'
#
loop_
_entity.id
_entity.type
_entity.pdbx_description
1 polymer ?
#
loop_
_entity_poly.entity_id
_entity_poly.type
_entity_poly.pdbx_seq_one_letter_code
_entity_poly.pdbx_strand_id
1 'polypeptide(L)'
;MMPSGGIQKLKEFWNLQKAGHPAWRNHPIVSKRSFDAEHTLPLQLHGDGTPVVGIGKIWSRQLTSYTWNSLLADGWTKDSMMPSWFCFDETEAGRETTEEFFRIISWSFGCLATGVWPAADHLGAKYPASSLEARRAGSPLANGLRAIIWSLNGDAEYLVSRLGLPHYGSKKGPCGLCRCTGDDNSAETWRDCSASARWLSLGWTREAWLASAERSQSSIFCNGLTVLNVHYDYMHCKYLGSDQIGFGSILDLLVNHLMAGDSPLTNLKQCWDSIVTSYQRLGISERYRSFRKLTMFQRKKKCPKLKGRAAQIAAFGEPLLELWNQYMNPEIAVHCKIRTYLRLNIAMEKIMKECRTETAFPEPQATNFISYAFAMCNLHLELGAHFEEEGQKLFSSLPKLHLLLHTVLLCRHINPRLTWCYKGEDVQKAWTNLS
;
A
#
# COMPACT_ATOMS: atom_id res chain seq x y z
N MET A 1 -12.78 -14.01 -16.87
CA MET A 1 -11.61 -14.77 -16.36
C MET A 1 -11.97 -15.25 -14.97
N MET A 2 -12.16 -16.54 -14.75
CA MET A 2 -12.45 -17.10 -13.42
C MET A 2 -11.13 -17.17 -12.62
N PRO A 3 -11.13 -16.86 -11.30
CA PRO A 3 -9.94 -17.03 -10.46
C PRO A 3 -9.37 -18.45 -10.55
N SER A 4 -8.06 -18.64 -10.42
CA SER A 4 -7.51 -19.97 -10.16
C SER A 4 -8.07 -20.49 -8.83
N GLY A 5 -8.77 -21.62 -8.86
CA GLY A 5 -9.60 -22.13 -7.76
C GLY A 5 -11.12 -21.87 -7.90
N GLY A 6 -11.55 -21.11 -8.92
CA GLY A 6 -12.95 -20.98 -9.33
C GLY A 6 -13.88 -20.38 -8.27
N ILE A 7 -15.14 -20.86 -8.25
CA ILE A 7 -16.20 -20.44 -7.32
C ILE A 7 -15.79 -20.67 -5.86
N GLN A 8 -14.99 -21.69 -5.57
CA GLN A 8 -14.58 -22.04 -4.21
C GLN A 8 -13.75 -20.91 -3.56
N LYS A 9 -12.75 -20.38 -4.28
CA LYS A 9 -11.92 -19.26 -3.81
C LYS A 9 -12.76 -18.00 -3.58
N LEU A 10 -13.81 -17.81 -4.37
CA LEU A 10 -14.75 -16.71 -4.21
C LEU A 10 -15.57 -16.83 -2.93
N LYS A 11 -16.10 -18.03 -2.64
CA LYS A 11 -16.78 -18.35 -1.39
C LYS A 11 -15.88 -18.10 -0.18
N GLU A 12 -14.65 -18.60 -0.25
CA GLU A 12 -13.64 -18.42 0.80
C GLU A 12 -13.36 -16.94 1.06
N PHE A 13 -13.10 -16.16 0.00
CA PHE A 13 -12.90 -14.71 0.12
C PHE A 13 -14.06 -14.04 0.85
N TRP A 14 -15.30 -14.27 0.41
CA TRP A 14 -16.47 -13.62 1.01
C TRP A 14 -16.78 -14.10 2.42
N ASN A 15 -16.51 -15.37 2.73
CA ASN A 15 -16.64 -15.90 4.09
C ASN A 15 -15.64 -15.23 5.04
N LEU A 16 -14.41 -14.99 4.60
CA LEU A 16 -13.42 -14.22 5.36
C LEU A 16 -13.87 -12.77 5.59
N GLN A 17 -14.46 -12.14 4.58
CA GLN A 17 -14.99 -10.77 4.72
C GLN A 17 -16.14 -10.72 5.73
N LYS A 18 -17.09 -11.67 5.60
CA LYS A 18 -18.24 -11.84 6.51
C LYS A 18 -17.82 -12.05 7.96
N ALA A 19 -16.73 -12.78 8.18
CA ALA A 19 -16.26 -13.13 9.51
C ALA A 19 -15.79 -11.92 10.34
N GLY A 20 -15.34 -10.83 9.70
CA GLY A 20 -14.89 -9.68 10.48
C GLY A 20 -14.32 -8.47 9.73
N HIS A 21 -14.33 -8.44 8.40
CA HIS A 21 -13.79 -7.28 7.68
C HIS A 21 -14.64 -6.03 7.98
N PRO A 22 -14.05 -4.89 8.42
CA PRO A 22 -14.81 -3.70 8.80
C PRO A 22 -15.76 -3.18 7.72
N ALA A 23 -15.33 -3.17 6.46
CA ALA A 23 -16.17 -2.75 5.32
C ALA A 23 -17.38 -3.65 5.05
N TRP A 24 -17.40 -4.89 5.55
CA TRP A 24 -18.54 -5.80 5.40
C TRP A 24 -19.72 -5.38 6.28
N ARG A 25 -19.44 -4.85 7.47
CA ARG A 25 -20.46 -4.47 8.44
C ARG A 25 -21.37 -3.39 7.85
N ASN A 26 -22.67 -3.68 7.84
CA ASN A 26 -23.72 -2.78 7.33
C ASN A 26 -23.52 -2.34 5.86
N HIS A 27 -22.78 -3.12 5.06
CA HIS A 27 -22.63 -2.82 3.64
C HIS A 27 -23.99 -2.94 2.93
N PRO A 28 -24.40 -2.00 2.05
CA PRO A 28 -25.70 -2.03 1.37
C PRO A 28 -25.94 -3.27 0.52
N ILE A 29 -24.89 -3.97 0.11
CA ILE A 29 -25.02 -5.25 -0.60
C ILE A 29 -25.43 -6.40 0.33
N VAL A 30 -25.15 -6.29 1.63
CA VAL A 30 -25.50 -7.30 2.66
C VAL A 30 -26.96 -7.16 3.08
N SER A 31 -27.49 -5.93 3.11
CA SER A 31 -28.90 -5.68 3.44
C SER A 31 -29.86 -6.16 2.35
N LYS A 32 -29.38 -6.30 1.11
CA LYS A 32 -30.10 -7.00 0.05
C LYS A 32 -30.01 -8.50 0.36
N ARG A 33 -31.13 -9.15 0.70
CA ARG A 33 -31.28 -10.60 1.00
C ARG A 33 -30.83 -11.55 -0.14
N SER A 34 -30.07 -11.07 -1.12
CA SER A 34 -29.69 -11.70 -2.39
C SER A 34 -28.19 -11.59 -2.72
N PHE A 35 -27.32 -11.29 -1.74
CA PHE A 35 -25.87 -11.37 -1.97
C PHE A 35 -25.46 -12.80 -2.30
N ASP A 36 -24.89 -12.96 -3.49
CA ASP A 36 -24.45 -14.24 -4.02
C ASP A 36 -22.92 -14.32 -3.99
N ALA A 37 -22.39 -15.09 -3.04
CA ALA A 37 -20.96 -15.29 -2.88
C ALA A 37 -20.33 -16.14 -3.99
N GLU A 38 -21.13 -16.82 -4.82
CA GLU A 38 -20.65 -17.70 -5.90
C GLU A 38 -20.49 -16.95 -7.23
N HIS A 39 -21.22 -15.84 -7.37
CA HIS A 39 -21.27 -15.07 -8.63
C HIS A 39 -20.82 -13.62 -8.48
N THR A 40 -20.42 -13.16 -7.29
CA THR A 40 -19.98 -11.77 -7.07
C THR A 40 -18.46 -11.67 -6.98
N LEU A 41 -17.81 -11.09 -7.98
CA LEU A 41 -16.36 -10.88 -8.03
C LEU A 41 -15.93 -9.66 -7.19
N PRO A 42 -14.93 -9.79 -6.29
CA PRO A 42 -14.33 -8.65 -5.61
C PRO A 42 -13.30 -7.98 -6.52
N LEU A 43 -13.52 -6.70 -6.83
CA LEU A 43 -12.63 -5.89 -7.65
C LEU A 43 -11.81 -4.92 -6.80
N GLN A 44 -10.64 -4.55 -7.32
CA GLN A 44 -9.91 -3.38 -6.89
C GLN A 44 -9.94 -2.32 -7.98
N LEU A 45 -10.03 -1.05 -7.58
CA LEU A 45 -9.71 0.10 -8.40
C LEU A 45 -8.40 0.68 -7.88
N HIS A 46 -7.43 0.83 -8.77
CA HIS A 46 -6.12 1.38 -8.50
C HIS A 46 -5.96 2.69 -9.27
N GLY A 47 -5.38 3.70 -8.62
CA GLY A 47 -4.92 4.90 -9.30
C GLY A 47 -3.51 5.28 -8.86
N ASP A 48 -2.73 5.77 -9.82
CA ASP A 48 -1.37 6.26 -9.55
C ASP A 48 -0.90 7.21 -10.67
N GLY A 49 -0.06 8.16 -10.26
CA GLY A 49 0.49 9.22 -11.10
C GLY A 49 1.95 8.93 -11.45
N THR A 50 2.25 8.83 -12.74
CA THR A 50 3.61 8.52 -13.20
C THR A 50 4.15 9.63 -14.10
N PRO A 51 5.42 10.06 -13.94
CA PRO A 51 6.06 10.92 -14.92
C PRO A 51 6.24 10.15 -16.23
N VAL A 52 5.63 10.64 -17.31
CA VAL A 52 5.74 10.00 -18.64
C VAL A 52 6.49 10.87 -19.66
N VAL A 53 6.53 12.19 -19.44
CA VAL A 53 7.36 13.12 -20.22
C VAL A 53 8.39 13.76 -19.30
N GLY A 54 9.63 13.93 -19.78
CA GLY A 54 10.68 14.65 -19.05
C GLY A 54 11.09 13.98 -17.74
N ILE A 55 11.13 12.65 -17.71
CA ILE A 55 11.39 11.87 -16.49
C ILE A 55 12.67 12.35 -15.79
N GLY A 56 12.52 12.77 -14.53
CA GLY A 56 13.62 13.29 -13.71
C GLY A 56 14.08 14.71 -14.05
N LYS A 57 13.32 15.45 -14.88
CA LYS A 57 13.55 16.86 -15.21
C LYS A 57 12.51 17.76 -14.53
N ILE A 58 12.83 19.04 -14.43
CA ILE A 58 11.95 20.06 -13.82
C ILE A 58 10.65 20.23 -14.63
N TRP A 59 10.71 19.98 -15.95
CA TRP A 59 9.57 20.03 -16.87
C TRP A 59 8.83 18.69 -17.01
N SER A 60 8.95 17.79 -16.02
CA SER A 60 8.29 16.48 -16.09
C SER A 60 6.78 16.61 -16.07
N ARG A 61 6.09 15.89 -16.97
CA ARG A 61 4.62 15.85 -17.03
C ARG A 61 4.11 14.53 -16.48
N GLN A 62 3.15 14.62 -15.55
CA GLN A 62 2.52 13.46 -14.90
C GLN A 62 1.32 12.97 -15.71
N LEU A 63 1.20 11.65 -15.83
CA LEU A 63 0.01 10.97 -16.30
C LEU A 63 -0.60 10.23 -15.11
N THR A 64 -1.79 10.66 -14.68
CA THR A 64 -2.60 9.87 -13.76
C THR A 64 -3.30 8.77 -14.53
N SER A 65 -3.16 7.54 -14.06
CA SER A 65 -3.75 6.35 -14.65
C SER A 65 -4.69 5.68 -13.65
N TYR A 66 -5.81 5.18 -14.17
CA TYR A 66 -6.79 4.41 -13.41
C TYR A 66 -6.94 3.02 -14.02
N THR A 67 -6.74 2.01 -13.19
CA THR A 67 -6.78 0.60 -13.58
C THR A 67 -7.61 -0.21 -12.59
N TRP A 68 -8.16 -1.34 -13.02
CA TRP A 68 -8.93 -2.23 -12.15
C TRP A 68 -8.65 -3.69 -12.47
N ASN A 69 -8.88 -4.56 -11.50
CA ASN A 69 -8.80 -6.01 -11.67
C ASN A 69 -9.59 -6.72 -10.58
N SER A 70 -9.81 -8.03 -10.74
CA SER A 70 -10.24 -8.87 -9.63
C SER A 70 -9.13 -8.96 -8.58
N LEU A 71 -9.48 -8.82 -7.30
CA LEU A 71 -8.58 -9.11 -6.17
C LEU A 71 -8.13 -10.57 -6.18
N LEU A 72 -8.92 -11.46 -6.77
CA LEU A 72 -8.62 -12.89 -6.88
C LEU A 72 -8.00 -13.26 -8.23
N ALA A 73 -7.67 -12.28 -9.08
CA ALA A 73 -7.02 -12.53 -10.36
C ALA A 73 -5.67 -13.21 -10.14
N ASP A 74 -5.46 -14.31 -10.86
CA ASP A 74 -4.21 -15.02 -10.95
C ASP A 74 -3.66 -14.94 -12.37
N GLY A 75 -2.33 -15.07 -12.51
CA GLY A 75 -1.62 -14.88 -13.77
C GLY A 75 -0.85 -13.58 -13.86
N TRP A 76 -0.40 -13.25 -15.08
CA TRP A 76 0.47 -12.10 -15.31
C TRP A 76 -0.27 -10.79 -15.10
N THR A 77 0.45 -9.79 -14.58
CA THR A 77 -0.09 -8.45 -14.33
C THR A 77 -0.71 -7.84 -15.58
N LYS A 78 -0.03 -7.98 -16.74
CA LYS A 78 -0.48 -7.43 -18.03
C LYS A 78 -1.81 -8.02 -18.52
N ASP A 79 -2.11 -9.25 -18.13
CA ASP A 79 -3.32 -9.95 -18.56
C ASP A 79 -4.50 -9.70 -17.60
N SER A 80 -4.20 -9.30 -16.36
CA SER A 80 -5.19 -9.18 -15.29
C SER A 80 -5.60 -7.75 -14.96
N MET A 81 -4.73 -6.76 -15.16
CA MET A 81 -5.04 -5.35 -14.93
C MET A 81 -5.62 -4.67 -16.17
N MET A 82 -6.85 -4.17 -16.02
CA MET A 82 -7.60 -3.54 -17.08
C MET A 82 -7.49 -2.01 -16.97
N PRO A 83 -7.09 -1.30 -18.04
CA PRO A 83 -7.12 0.15 -18.06
C PRO A 83 -8.57 0.67 -18.03
N SER A 84 -8.79 1.77 -17.32
CA SER A 84 -10.05 2.53 -17.37
C SER A 84 -9.86 3.88 -18.05
N TRP A 85 -8.97 4.71 -17.48
CA TRP A 85 -8.79 6.07 -17.94
C TRP A 85 -7.38 6.57 -17.64
N PHE A 86 -6.94 7.52 -18.46
CA PHE A 86 -5.65 8.18 -18.38
C PHE A 86 -5.85 9.66 -18.57
N CYS A 87 -5.20 10.46 -17.74
CA CYS A 87 -5.25 11.91 -17.86
C CYS A 87 -3.87 12.50 -17.59
N PHE A 88 -3.46 13.45 -18.43
CA PHE A 88 -2.36 14.32 -18.08
C PHE A 88 -2.86 15.31 -17.04
N ASP A 89 -2.20 15.38 -15.88
CA ASP A 89 -2.65 16.21 -14.76
C ASP A 89 -2.79 17.70 -15.17
N GLU A 90 -1.94 18.14 -16.09
CA GLU A 90 -1.95 19.51 -16.64
C GLU A 90 -3.18 19.82 -17.52
N THR A 91 -3.87 18.78 -18.02
CA THR A 91 -5.08 18.93 -18.86
C THR A 91 -6.36 18.88 -18.05
N GLU A 92 -6.28 18.59 -16.74
CA GLU A 92 -7.44 18.56 -15.88
C GLU A 92 -7.90 19.98 -15.54
N ALA A 93 -9.21 20.22 -15.64
CA ALA A 93 -9.84 21.44 -15.18
C ALA A 93 -10.03 21.38 -13.65
N GLY A 94 -8.94 21.17 -12.91
CA GLY A 94 -8.97 20.95 -11.46
C GLY A 94 -9.68 19.63 -11.07
N ARG A 95 -10.30 19.61 -9.89
CA ARG A 95 -10.96 18.39 -9.35
C ARG A 95 -12.21 17.97 -10.12
N GLU A 96 -12.82 18.86 -10.92
CA GLU A 96 -14.07 18.56 -11.62
C GLU A 96 -13.93 17.42 -12.63
N THR A 97 -12.81 17.37 -13.36
CA THR A 97 -12.55 16.29 -14.34
C THR A 97 -12.44 14.94 -13.64
N THR A 98 -11.66 14.85 -12.56
CA THR A 98 -11.53 13.62 -11.77
C THR A 98 -12.87 13.20 -11.15
N GLU A 99 -13.64 14.16 -10.63
CA GLU A 99 -14.95 13.88 -10.02
C GLU A 99 -15.97 13.40 -11.04
N GLU A 100 -16.00 13.97 -12.23
CA GLU A 100 -16.88 13.49 -13.31
C GLU A 100 -16.49 12.07 -13.75
N PHE A 101 -15.19 11.79 -13.90
CA PHE A 101 -14.71 10.43 -14.10
C PHE A 101 -15.20 9.49 -12.99
N PHE A 102 -15.08 9.90 -11.72
CA PHE A 102 -15.53 9.10 -10.60
C PHE A 102 -17.04 8.88 -10.56
N ARG A 103 -17.86 9.83 -11.01
CA ARG A 103 -19.32 9.62 -11.18
C ARG A 103 -19.62 8.56 -12.24
N ILE A 104 -18.95 8.64 -13.39
CA ILE A 104 -19.14 7.69 -14.51
C ILE A 104 -18.69 6.29 -14.10
N ILE A 105 -17.51 6.15 -13.49
CA ILE A 105 -16.98 4.85 -13.10
C ILE A 105 -17.80 4.23 -11.95
N SER A 106 -18.26 5.07 -11.03
CA SER A 106 -19.19 4.68 -9.97
C SER A 106 -20.50 4.13 -10.53
N TRP A 107 -21.08 4.80 -11.52
CA TRP A 107 -22.26 4.31 -12.23
C TRP A 107 -21.98 2.95 -12.90
N SER A 108 -20.83 2.82 -13.56
CA SER A 108 -20.41 1.59 -14.24
C SER A 108 -20.29 0.41 -13.26
N PHE A 109 -19.64 0.62 -12.11
CA PHE A 109 -19.53 -0.39 -11.05
C PHE A 109 -20.86 -0.66 -10.34
N GLY A 110 -21.74 0.34 -10.23
CA GLY A 110 -23.12 0.16 -9.78
C GLY A 110 -23.89 -0.80 -10.69
N CYS A 111 -23.72 -0.67 -12.01
CA CYS A 111 -24.30 -1.59 -12.99
C CYS A 111 -23.68 -2.99 -12.89
N LEU A 112 -22.35 -3.10 -12.77
CA LEU A 112 -21.67 -4.39 -12.57
C LEU A 112 -22.17 -5.13 -11.31
N ALA A 113 -22.50 -4.40 -10.25
CA ALA A 113 -23.02 -4.98 -9.01
C ALA A 113 -24.41 -5.61 -9.17
N THR A 114 -25.21 -5.20 -10.17
CA THR A 114 -26.52 -5.80 -10.46
C THR A 114 -26.40 -7.08 -11.29
N GLY A 115 -25.37 -7.17 -12.14
CA GLY A 115 -25.20 -8.25 -13.12
C GLY A 115 -26.20 -8.16 -14.28
N VAL A 116 -26.73 -6.97 -14.55
CA VAL A 116 -27.70 -6.71 -15.61
C VAL A 116 -27.24 -5.51 -16.43
N TRP A 117 -27.38 -5.60 -17.75
CA TRP A 117 -27.12 -4.47 -18.64
C TRP A 117 -28.06 -3.30 -18.33
N PRO A 118 -27.55 -2.08 -18.15
CA PRO A 118 -28.38 -0.93 -17.78
C PRO A 118 -29.34 -0.56 -18.92
N ALA A 119 -30.47 0.06 -18.56
CA ALA A 119 -31.49 0.52 -19.51
C ALA A 119 -31.30 1.98 -19.97
N ALA A 120 -30.43 2.71 -19.29
CA ALA A 120 -30.10 4.10 -19.54
C ALA A 120 -28.61 4.32 -19.22
N ASP A 121 -28.02 5.37 -19.77
CA ASP A 121 -26.63 5.74 -19.52
C ASP A 121 -26.41 6.35 -18.11
N HIS A 122 -25.18 6.81 -17.87
CA HIS A 122 -24.77 7.44 -16.61
C HIS A 122 -25.48 8.77 -16.31
N LEU A 123 -26.09 9.40 -17.31
CA LEU A 123 -26.91 10.61 -17.16
C LEU A 123 -28.40 10.28 -16.99
N GLY A 124 -28.77 9.00 -17.03
CA GLY A 124 -30.16 8.55 -16.97
C GLY A 124 -30.90 8.66 -18.30
N ALA A 125 -30.22 8.97 -19.40
CA ALA A 125 -30.82 9.02 -20.72
C ALA A 125 -31.01 7.61 -21.29
N LYS A 126 -32.20 7.33 -21.82
CA LYS A 126 -32.47 6.05 -22.48
C LYS A 126 -31.61 5.90 -23.73
N TYR A 127 -31.10 4.70 -23.95
CA TYR A 127 -30.37 4.40 -25.17
C TYR A 127 -31.27 4.49 -26.42
N PRO A 128 -30.75 4.95 -27.58
CA PRO A 128 -31.49 4.90 -28.84
C PRO A 128 -31.93 3.47 -29.15
N ALA A 129 -33.18 3.27 -29.60
CA ALA A 129 -33.77 1.94 -29.77
C ALA A 129 -32.97 1.00 -30.70
N SER A 130 -32.23 1.57 -31.67
CA SER A 130 -31.38 0.82 -32.61
C SER A 130 -29.99 0.46 -32.08
N SER A 131 -29.59 1.01 -30.92
CA SER A 131 -28.25 0.81 -30.35
C SER A 131 -28.03 -0.63 -29.85
N LEU A 132 -26.77 -1.02 -29.65
CA LEU A 132 -26.44 -2.31 -29.06
C LEU A 132 -26.83 -2.36 -27.57
N GLU A 133 -26.70 -1.23 -26.90
CA GLU A 133 -27.01 -1.01 -25.49
C GLU A 133 -28.51 -1.20 -25.24
N ALA A 134 -29.37 -0.59 -26.05
CA ALA A 134 -30.83 -0.77 -25.95
C ALA A 134 -31.25 -2.23 -26.16
N ARG A 135 -30.60 -2.94 -27.09
CA ARG A 135 -30.88 -4.37 -27.34
C ARG A 135 -30.46 -5.27 -26.19
N ARG A 136 -29.46 -4.87 -25.42
CA ARG A 136 -28.96 -5.63 -24.27
C ARG A 136 -29.63 -5.22 -22.95
N ALA A 137 -30.22 -4.04 -22.87
CA ALA A 137 -30.86 -3.50 -21.65
C ALA A 137 -31.75 -4.55 -20.97
N GLY A 138 -31.55 -4.75 -19.66
CA GLY A 138 -32.32 -5.71 -18.86
C GLY A 138 -31.87 -7.18 -19.01
N SER A 139 -31.02 -7.51 -19.99
CA SER A 139 -30.44 -8.85 -20.11
C SER A 139 -29.30 -9.10 -19.10
N PRO A 140 -29.00 -10.36 -18.75
CA PRO A 140 -27.87 -10.70 -17.89
C PRO A 140 -26.54 -10.18 -18.45
N LEU A 141 -25.81 -9.42 -17.63
CA LEU A 141 -24.43 -9.03 -17.89
C LEU A 141 -23.52 -10.22 -17.55
N ALA A 142 -22.54 -10.52 -18.42
CA ALA A 142 -21.55 -11.57 -18.20
C ALA A 142 -22.15 -12.92 -17.73
N ASN A 143 -23.24 -13.35 -18.37
CA ASN A 143 -23.99 -14.56 -18.02
C ASN A 143 -24.46 -14.61 -16.55
N GLY A 144 -24.78 -13.46 -15.96
CA GLY A 144 -25.29 -13.36 -14.59
C GLY A 144 -24.20 -13.15 -13.53
N LEU A 145 -22.92 -13.10 -13.91
CA LEU A 145 -21.85 -12.68 -13.00
C LEU A 145 -22.01 -11.22 -12.59
N ARG A 146 -21.65 -10.94 -11.34
CA ARG A 146 -21.67 -9.63 -10.71
C ARG A 146 -20.26 -9.26 -10.28
N ALA A 147 -20.01 -7.98 -10.10
CA ALA A 147 -18.76 -7.51 -9.53
C ALA A 147 -18.99 -6.30 -8.63
N ILE A 148 -18.23 -6.23 -7.53
CA ILE A 148 -18.22 -5.04 -6.67
C ILE A 148 -16.79 -4.58 -6.44
N ILE A 149 -16.59 -3.26 -6.42
CA ILE A 149 -15.35 -2.71 -5.89
C ILE A 149 -15.32 -3.01 -4.39
N TRP A 150 -14.26 -3.67 -3.96
CA TRP A 150 -13.99 -3.96 -2.56
C TRP A 150 -12.78 -3.19 -2.04
N SER A 151 -11.87 -2.80 -2.94
CA SER A 151 -10.60 -2.17 -2.61
C SER A 151 -10.35 -0.93 -3.47
N LEU A 152 -10.05 0.19 -2.83
CA LEU A 152 -9.52 1.41 -3.44
C LEU A 152 -8.04 1.55 -3.08
N ASN A 153 -7.18 1.50 -4.10
CA ASN A 153 -5.74 1.32 -3.93
C ASN A 153 -4.98 2.45 -4.65
N GLY A 154 -3.82 2.77 -4.10
CA GLY A 154 -2.89 3.75 -4.66
C GLY A 154 -1.89 4.17 -3.60
N ASP A 155 -0.90 4.97 -3.99
CA ASP A 155 0.01 5.56 -3.03
C ASP A 155 -0.69 6.61 -2.15
N ALA A 156 -0.04 7.02 -1.06
CA ALA A 156 -0.66 7.97 -0.13
C ALA A 156 -0.94 9.35 -0.78
N GLU A 157 -0.20 9.73 -1.80
CA GLU A 157 -0.38 11.02 -2.48
C GLU A 157 -1.63 10.99 -3.39
N TYR A 158 -1.84 9.89 -4.12
CA TYR A 158 -3.06 9.62 -4.88
C TYR A 158 -4.29 9.63 -3.97
N LEU A 159 -4.23 8.93 -2.83
CA LEU A 159 -5.35 8.84 -1.89
C LEU A 159 -5.74 10.23 -1.36
N VAL A 160 -4.78 11.12 -1.14
CA VAL A 160 -5.03 12.49 -0.69
C VAL A 160 -5.55 13.37 -1.83
N SER A 161 -4.80 13.44 -2.93
CA SER A 161 -5.05 14.38 -4.03
C SER A 161 -6.28 14.02 -4.85
N ARG A 162 -6.54 12.73 -5.07
CA ARG A 162 -7.64 12.23 -5.92
C ARG A 162 -8.83 11.80 -5.10
N LEU A 163 -8.64 11.01 -4.04
CA LEU A 163 -9.76 10.53 -3.22
C LEU A 163 -10.15 11.50 -2.12
N GLY A 164 -9.48 12.64 -1.97
CA GLY A 164 -9.82 13.65 -0.97
C GLY A 164 -9.67 13.16 0.47
N LEU A 165 -8.76 12.21 0.73
CA LEU A 165 -8.46 11.77 2.09
C LEU A 165 -7.57 12.78 2.83
N PRO A 166 -7.51 12.72 4.17
CA PRO A 166 -6.68 13.63 4.95
C PRO A 166 -5.19 13.52 4.58
N HIS A 167 -4.52 14.67 4.50
CA HIS A 167 -3.09 14.71 4.21
C HIS A 167 -2.28 14.13 5.38
N TYR A 168 -1.41 13.16 5.11
CA TYR A 168 -0.65 12.40 6.11
C TYR A 168 0.33 13.24 6.97
N GLY A 169 0.66 14.46 6.54
CA GLY A 169 1.40 15.44 7.33
C GLY A 169 0.55 16.33 8.26
N SER A 170 -0.77 16.15 8.30
CA SER A 170 -1.69 16.99 9.10
C SER A 170 -1.56 16.72 10.60
N LYS A 171 -1.57 17.78 11.42
CA LYS A 171 -1.60 17.66 12.89
C LYS A 171 -2.96 17.24 13.44
N LYS A 172 -4.07 17.61 12.79
CA LYS A 172 -5.42 17.39 13.32
C LYS A 172 -6.00 16.01 13.00
N GLY A 173 -5.54 15.40 11.91
CA GLY A 173 -6.05 14.12 11.43
C GLY A 173 -5.26 13.65 10.21
N PRO A 174 -4.12 12.97 10.38
CA PRO A 174 -3.28 12.54 9.27
C PRO A 174 -3.71 11.22 8.63
N CYS A 175 -4.70 10.51 9.19
CA CYS A 175 -5.11 9.20 8.72
C CYS A 175 -6.53 9.25 8.12
N GLY A 176 -6.73 8.53 7.01
CA GLY A 176 -8.05 8.32 6.43
C GLY A 176 -8.83 7.21 7.14
N LEU A 177 -8.15 6.22 7.74
CA LEU A 177 -8.77 5.01 8.30
C LEU A 177 -9.11 5.12 9.79
N CYS A 178 -8.53 6.09 10.51
CA CYS A 178 -8.88 6.36 11.90
C CYS A 178 -8.82 7.86 12.22
N ARG A 179 -9.25 8.21 13.42
CA ARG A 179 -9.26 9.59 13.93
C ARG A 179 -8.06 9.89 14.83
N CYS A 180 -6.89 9.35 14.49
CA CYS A 180 -5.65 9.69 15.20
C CYS A 180 -5.28 11.17 14.98
N THR A 181 -4.39 11.69 15.81
CA THR A 181 -3.83 13.04 15.64
C THR A 181 -2.36 12.96 15.22
N GLY A 182 -1.85 14.06 14.65
CA GLY A 182 -0.43 14.28 14.42
C GLY A 182 0.20 15.22 15.44
N ASP A 183 -0.46 15.42 16.58
CA ASP A 183 0.09 16.11 17.74
C ASP A 183 0.80 15.08 18.62
N ASP A 184 2.10 15.29 18.85
CA ASP A 184 2.95 14.36 19.57
C ASP A 184 2.61 14.32 21.08
N ASN A 185 1.89 15.33 21.58
CA ASN A 185 1.45 15.40 22.98
C ASN A 185 0.06 14.78 23.24
N SER A 186 -0.64 14.33 22.19
CA SER A 186 -1.98 13.73 22.29
C SER A 186 -1.88 12.23 22.53
N ALA A 187 -2.77 11.69 23.39
CA ALA A 187 -2.86 10.26 23.64
C ALA A 187 -3.29 9.45 22.38
N GLU A 188 -3.89 10.14 21.41
CA GLU A 188 -4.38 9.62 20.13
C GLU A 188 -3.37 9.79 18.99
N THR A 189 -2.13 10.15 19.29
CA THR A 189 -1.07 10.35 18.29
C THR A 189 -0.85 9.12 17.43
N TRP A 190 -0.67 9.31 16.12
CA TRP A 190 -0.31 8.22 15.20
C TRP A 190 1.05 7.60 15.53
N ARG A 191 1.89 8.31 16.30
CA ARG A 191 3.23 7.85 16.70
C ARG A 191 3.20 6.77 17.78
N ASP A 192 2.08 6.55 18.45
CA ASP A 192 1.98 5.42 19.38
C ASP A 192 1.86 4.11 18.59
N CYS A 193 2.96 3.37 18.48
CA CYS A 193 3.01 2.07 17.82
C CYS A 193 2.91 0.90 18.82
N SER A 194 2.43 1.13 20.04
CA SER A 194 2.18 0.08 21.02
C SER A 194 0.93 -0.72 20.65
N ALA A 195 0.85 -1.98 21.10
CA ALA A 195 -0.35 -2.81 20.94
C ALA A 195 -1.57 -2.23 21.69
N SER A 196 -1.36 -1.27 22.60
CA SER A 196 -2.38 -0.58 23.39
C SER A 196 -2.74 0.81 22.87
N ALA A 197 -2.19 1.21 21.71
CA ALA A 197 -2.32 2.57 21.19
C ALA A 197 -3.78 3.02 21.08
N ARG A 198 -4.09 4.24 21.55
CA ARG A 198 -5.48 4.71 21.63
C ARG A 198 -6.16 4.79 20.27
N TRP A 199 -5.41 5.16 19.23
CA TRP A 199 -5.95 5.26 17.87
C TRP A 199 -6.54 3.95 17.32
N LEU A 200 -6.15 2.78 17.87
CA LEU A 200 -6.75 1.49 17.49
C LEU A 200 -8.26 1.47 17.74
N SER A 201 -8.71 2.14 18.80
CA SER A 201 -10.14 2.28 19.13
C SER A 201 -10.85 3.39 18.34
N LEU A 202 -10.08 4.21 17.61
CA LEU A 202 -10.57 5.38 16.87
C LEU A 202 -10.78 5.11 15.37
N GLY A 203 -10.60 3.86 14.93
CA GLY A 203 -10.94 3.42 13.58
C GLY A 203 -12.36 3.83 13.19
N TRP A 204 -12.55 4.17 11.91
CA TRP A 204 -13.87 4.50 11.42
C TRP A 204 -14.81 3.28 11.46
N THR A 205 -16.05 3.49 11.89
CA THR A 205 -17.16 2.62 11.49
C THR A 205 -17.81 3.21 10.25
N ARG A 206 -18.59 2.38 9.53
CA ARG A 206 -19.36 2.84 8.37
C ARG A 206 -20.26 4.01 8.76
N GLU A 207 -21.01 3.87 9.85
CA GLU A 207 -21.99 4.85 10.30
C GLU A 207 -21.31 6.15 10.72
N ALA A 208 -20.23 6.05 11.49
CA ALA A 208 -19.48 7.21 11.96
C ALA A 208 -18.87 7.98 10.79
N TRP A 209 -18.34 7.28 9.78
CA TRP A 209 -17.76 7.93 8.60
C TRP A 209 -18.84 8.60 7.74
N LEU A 210 -19.97 7.93 7.48
CA LEU A 210 -21.10 8.50 6.75
C LEU A 210 -21.81 9.65 7.49
N ALA A 211 -21.68 9.71 8.82
CA ALA A 211 -22.19 10.83 9.62
C ALA A 211 -21.19 12.00 9.70
N SER A 212 -19.90 11.76 9.41
CA SER A 212 -18.87 12.79 9.50
C SER A 212 -19.03 13.85 8.43
N ALA A 213 -18.96 15.12 8.84
CA ALA A 213 -18.87 16.28 7.94
C ALA A 213 -17.49 16.41 7.29
N GLU A 214 -16.45 15.83 7.91
CA GLU A 214 -15.06 15.87 7.44
C GLU A 214 -14.72 14.71 6.49
N ARG A 215 -15.69 13.86 6.14
CA ARG A 215 -15.47 12.76 5.19
C ARG A 215 -15.11 13.30 3.80
N SER A 216 -14.39 12.50 3.03
CA SER A 216 -14.19 12.78 1.62
C SER A 216 -15.52 12.92 0.90
N GLN A 217 -15.60 13.96 0.06
CA GLN A 217 -16.74 14.23 -0.82
C GLN A 217 -16.56 13.63 -2.21
N SER A 218 -15.52 12.83 -2.42
CA SER A 218 -15.25 12.25 -3.73
C SER A 218 -16.36 11.30 -4.16
N SER A 219 -16.79 11.44 -5.42
CA SER A 219 -17.92 10.73 -6.00
C SER A 219 -17.70 9.21 -6.07
N ILE A 220 -16.45 8.74 -5.92
CA ILE A 220 -16.15 7.30 -5.85
C ILE A 220 -16.73 6.63 -4.61
N PHE A 221 -16.95 7.38 -3.51
CA PHE A 221 -17.51 6.85 -2.27
C PHE A 221 -19.04 6.76 -2.33
N CYS A 222 -19.52 5.96 -3.29
CA CYS A 222 -20.93 5.65 -3.49
C CYS A 222 -21.15 4.12 -3.54
N ASN A 223 -22.37 3.67 -3.80
CA ASN A 223 -22.69 2.24 -3.97
C ASN A 223 -22.27 1.32 -2.81
N GLY A 224 -22.11 1.89 -1.61
CA GLY A 224 -21.64 1.15 -0.45
C GLY A 224 -20.18 1.40 -0.08
N LEU A 225 -19.37 1.98 -0.97
CA LEU A 225 -17.97 2.30 -0.68
C LEU A 225 -17.86 3.37 0.40
N THR A 226 -16.91 3.15 1.31
CA THR A 226 -16.51 4.10 2.34
C THR A 226 -15.00 4.08 2.47
N VAL A 227 -14.43 4.89 3.38
CA VAL A 227 -13.00 4.83 3.67
C VAL A 227 -12.53 3.44 4.14
N LEU A 228 -13.42 2.59 4.66
CA LEU A 228 -13.10 1.21 5.05
C LEU A 228 -12.75 0.30 3.87
N ASN A 229 -13.00 0.74 2.63
CA ASN A 229 -12.58 0.06 1.40
C ASN A 229 -11.22 0.57 0.89
N VAL A 230 -10.64 1.60 1.50
CA VAL A 230 -9.32 2.11 1.15
C VAL A 230 -8.25 1.25 1.79
N HIS A 231 -7.25 0.84 1.02
CA HIS A 231 -6.13 0.07 1.51
C HIS A 231 -4.83 0.85 1.28
N TYR A 232 -4.11 1.13 2.37
CA TYR A 232 -2.78 1.69 2.26
C TYR A 232 -1.82 0.67 1.64
N ASP A 233 -0.97 1.16 0.75
CA ASP A 233 -0.04 0.32 0.03
C ASP A 233 1.14 -0.11 0.91
N TYR A 234 1.23 -1.43 1.16
CA TYR A 234 2.35 -2.03 1.87
C TYR A 234 3.68 -1.68 1.23
N MET A 235 3.76 -1.66 -0.11
CA MET A 235 5.00 -1.38 -0.82
C MET A 235 5.49 0.05 -0.56
N HIS A 236 4.62 1.06 -0.68
CA HIS A 236 4.96 2.45 -0.40
C HIS A 236 5.16 2.77 1.08
N CYS A 237 4.49 2.05 2.00
CA CYS A 237 4.58 2.29 3.44
C CYS A 237 5.77 1.57 4.09
N LYS A 238 5.96 0.28 3.76
CA LYS A 238 7.07 -0.56 4.25
C LYS A 238 8.34 -0.31 3.42
N TYR A 239 8.37 -0.80 2.18
CA TYR A 239 9.62 -0.81 1.39
C TYR A 239 10.10 0.59 1.02
N LEU A 240 9.27 1.40 0.36
CA LEU A 240 9.64 2.77 -0.05
C LEU A 240 9.37 3.83 1.05
N GLY A 241 9.00 3.35 2.25
CA GLY A 241 8.74 4.16 3.43
C GLY A 241 9.72 3.82 4.54
N SER A 242 9.31 2.99 5.50
CA SER A 242 10.08 2.66 6.71
C SER A 242 11.44 2.07 6.39
N ASP A 243 11.51 1.10 5.48
CA ASP A 243 12.72 0.31 5.23
C ASP A 243 13.81 1.16 4.58
N GLN A 244 13.46 2.04 3.65
CA GLN A 244 14.44 2.98 3.08
C GLN A 244 15.07 3.88 4.13
N ILE A 245 14.29 4.36 5.12
CA ILE A 245 14.80 5.21 6.21
C ILE A 245 15.62 4.38 7.21
N GLY A 246 15.08 3.25 7.66
CA GLY A 246 15.75 2.37 8.62
C GLY A 246 17.06 1.82 8.07
N PHE A 247 17.03 1.19 6.88
CA PHE A 247 18.24 0.62 6.26
C PHE A 247 19.24 1.70 5.88
N GLY A 248 18.77 2.87 5.42
CA GLY A 248 19.64 4.02 5.16
C GLY A 248 20.38 4.49 6.41
N SER A 249 19.71 4.52 7.56
CA SER A 249 20.29 4.93 8.84
C SER A 249 21.31 3.91 9.36
N ILE A 250 21.01 2.61 9.22
CA ILE A 250 21.92 1.52 9.62
C ILE A 250 23.21 1.54 8.78
N LEU A 251 23.09 1.76 7.47
CA LEU A 251 24.26 1.92 6.59
C LEU A 251 25.09 3.15 6.96
N ASP A 252 24.44 4.24 7.35
CA ASP A 252 25.14 5.46 7.79
C ASP A 252 25.94 5.22 9.07
N LEU A 253 25.35 4.52 10.05
CA LEU A 253 26.04 4.08 11.26
C LEU A 253 27.25 3.18 10.96
N LEU A 254 27.06 2.15 10.14
CA LEU A 254 28.14 1.25 9.75
C LEU A 254 29.30 2.02 9.09
N VAL A 255 28.98 2.83 8.09
CA VAL A 255 29.97 3.46 7.22
C VAL A 255 30.71 4.63 7.89
N ASN A 256 30.02 5.43 8.71
CA ASN A 256 30.59 6.67 9.26
C ASN A 256 30.97 6.57 10.74
N HIS A 257 30.46 5.59 11.48
CA HIS A 257 30.60 5.57 12.94
C HIS A 257 31.18 4.26 13.50
N LEU A 258 30.92 3.11 12.88
CA LEU A 258 31.33 1.81 13.44
C LEU A 258 32.58 1.22 12.79
N MET A 259 32.71 1.32 11.47
CA MET A 259 33.83 0.72 10.75
C MET A 259 35.08 1.58 10.80
N ALA A 260 36.22 0.95 11.10
CA ALA A 260 37.51 1.62 11.32
C ALA A 260 38.33 1.88 10.03
N GLY A 261 37.75 1.70 8.84
CA GLY A 261 38.48 1.94 7.59
C GLY A 261 38.81 3.42 7.38
N ASP A 262 39.84 3.68 6.57
CA ASP A 262 40.44 5.02 6.40
C ASP A 262 39.48 6.10 5.87
N SER A 263 38.36 5.71 5.26
CA SER A 263 37.33 6.63 4.80
C SER A 263 35.95 5.99 4.71
N PRO A 264 34.85 6.78 4.75
CA PRO A 264 33.50 6.29 4.50
C PRO A 264 33.35 5.55 3.16
N LEU A 265 34.10 5.94 2.12
CA LEU A 265 34.05 5.24 0.83
C LEU A 265 34.72 3.87 0.89
N THR A 266 35.81 3.74 1.65
CA THR A 266 36.48 2.45 1.91
C THR A 266 35.55 1.53 2.69
N ASN A 267 34.91 2.05 3.75
CA ASN A 267 33.92 1.31 4.53
C ASN A 267 32.72 0.86 3.69
N LEU A 268 32.20 1.73 2.81
CA LEU A 268 31.13 1.40 1.89
C LEU A 268 31.51 0.26 0.94
N LYS A 269 32.74 0.25 0.43
CA LYS A 269 33.23 -0.82 -0.45
C LYS A 269 33.24 -2.16 0.30
N GLN A 270 33.75 -2.19 1.53
CA GLN A 270 33.76 -3.40 2.36
C GLN A 270 32.34 -3.88 2.70
N CYS A 271 31.44 -2.96 3.06
CA CYS A 271 30.02 -3.27 3.25
C CYS A 271 29.43 -3.94 2.00
N TRP A 272 29.69 -3.37 0.82
CA TRP A 272 29.16 -3.87 -0.43
C TRP A 272 29.68 -5.27 -0.78
N ASP A 273 30.97 -5.53 -0.59
CA ASP A 273 31.56 -6.84 -0.86
C ASP A 273 30.91 -7.92 0.05
N SER A 274 30.71 -7.62 1.34
CA SER A 274 30.00 -8.49 2.28
C SER A 274 28.54 -8.75 1.86
N ILE A 275 27.81 -7.69 1.46
CA ILE A 275 26.43 -7.79 0.96
C ILE A 275 26.35 -8.65 -0.30
N VAL A 276 27.29 -8.52 -1.24
CA VAL A 276 27.34 -9.33 -2.46
C VAL A 276 27.53 -10.81 -2.14
N THR A 277 28.41 -11.13 -1.19
CA THR A 277 28.60 -12.50 -0.69
C THR A 277 27.31 -13.05 -0.08
N SER A 278 26.62 -12.27 0.77
CA SER A 278 25.32 -12.67 1.33
C SER A 278 24.27 -12.89 0.24
N TYR A 279 24.17 -12.03 -0.77
CA TYR A 279 23.25 -12.22 -1.88
C TYR A 279 23.49 -13.53 -2.65
N GLN A 280 24.75 -13.85 -2.92
CA GLN A 280 25.12 -15.09 -3.62
C GLN A 280 24.75 -16.31 -2.79
N ARG A 281 25.12 -16.31 -1.50
CA ARG A 281 24.85 -17.42 -0.58
C ARG A 281 23.35 -17.64 -0.34
N LEU A 282 22.57 -16.57 -0.25
CA LEU A 282 21.12 -16.62 -0.03
C LEU A 282 20.30 -16.81 -1.32
N GLY A 283 20.94 -16.82 -2.50
CA GLY A 283 20.24 -16.98 -3.78
C GLY A 283 19.29 -15.82 -4.12
N ILE A 284 19.60 -14.60 -3.68
CA ILE A 284 18.72 -13.43 -3.86
C ILE A 284 18.85 -12.88 -5.30
N SER A 285 17.76 -12.95 -6.07
CA SER A 285 17.68 -12.47 -7.46
C SER A 285 17.38 -10.97 -7.57
N GLU A 286 16.45 -10.44 -6.78
CA GLU A 286 16.01 -9.03 -6.80
C GLU A 286 16.98 -8.10 -6.06
N ARG A 287 18.28 -8.18 -6.39
CA ARG A 287 19.35 -7.50 -5.69
C ARG A 287 19.73 -6.15 -6.30
N TYR A 288 20.45 -5.35 -5.51
CA TYR A 288 21.22 -4.24 -6.05
C TYR A 288 22.34 -4.76 -6.98
N ARG A 289 22.65 -4.01 -8.05
CA ARG A 289 23.75 -4.34 -8.97
C ARG A 289 25.07 -3.67 -8.59
N SER A 290 25.00 -2.50 -7.98
CA SER A 290 26.16 -1.70 -7.60
C SER A 290 25.77 -0.77 -6.45
N PHE A 291 26.66 -0.65 -5.48
CA PHE A 291 26.48 0.17 -4.29
C PHE A 291 27.78 0.91 -3.94
N ARG A 292 28.17 1.87 -4.79
CA ARG A 292 29.52 2.49 -4.77
C ARG A 292 29.55 3.96 -4.38
N LYS A 293 28.39 4.58 -4.15
CA LYS A 293 28.28 6.01 -3.88
C LYS A 293 27.57 6.22 -2.55
N LEU A 294 28.12 7.05 -1.68
CA LEU A 294 27.49 7.42 -0.41
C LEU A 294 26.10 8.04 -0.61
N THR A 295 25.90 8.74 -1.73
CA THR A 295 24.60 9.32 -2.13
C THR A 295 23.49 8.29 -2.40
N MET A 296 23.79 6.99 -2.31
CA MET A 296 22.80 5.91 -2.29
C MET A 296 21.96 5.91 -1.02
N PHE A 297 22.46 6.41 0.10
CA PHE A 297 21.71 6.53 1.34
C PHE A 297 21.90 7.88 2.04
N GLN A 298 23.06 8.52 1.91
CA GLN A 298 23.31 9.83 2.50
C GLN A 298 22.59 10.96 1.75
N ARG A 299 22.04 11.90 2.53
CA ARG A 299 21.32 13.07 2.02
C ARG A 299 21.79 14.32 2.76
N LYS A 300 22.00 15.40 2.00
CA LYS A 300 22.42 16.68 2.58
C LYS A 300 21.35 17.21 3.54
N LYS A 301 21.72 17.41 4.82
CA LYS A 301 20.87 17.97 5.90
C LYS A 301 19.55 17.21 6.16
N LYS A 302 19.41 15.97 5.69
CA LYS A 302 18.21 15.14 5.84
C LYS A 302 18.61 13.76 6.35
N CYS A 303 17.69 13.08 7.02
CA CYS A 303 17.88 11.70 7.42
C CYS A 303 18.33 10.83 6.24
N PRO A 304 19.29 9.91 6.45
CA PRO A 304 19.65 8.90 5.48
C PRO A 304 18.41 8.17 4.96
N LYS A 305 18.39 7.91 3.65
CA LYS A 305 17.33 7.21 2.96
C LYS A 305 17.93 6.40 1.83
N LEU A 306 17.94 5.08 1.98
CA LEU A 306 18.40 4.14 0.97
C LEU A 306 17.57 4.30 -0.32
N LYS A 307 18.24 4.54 -1.44
CA LYS A 307 17.61 4.61 -2.76
C LYS A 307 17.51 3.21 -3.36
N GLY A 308 16.39 2.90 -3.99
CA GLY A 308 16.22 1.65 -4.72
C GLY A 308 14.77 1.39 -5.08
N ARG A 309 14.56 0.39 -5.95
CA ARG A 309 13.23 -0.13 -6.27
C ARG A 309 12.71 -0.92 -5.07
N ALA A 310 11.39 -0.98 -4.90
CA ALA A 310 10.78 -1.63 -3.74
C ALA A 310 11.23 -3.09 -3.57
N ALA A 311 11.30 -3.88 -4.65
CA ALA A 311 11.78 -5.26 -4.61
C ALA A 311 13.23 -5.39 -4.13
N GLN A 312 14.09 -4.42 -4.47
CA GLN A 312 15.48 -4.38 -4.03
C GLN A 312 15.60 -4.07 -2.54
N ILE A 313 14.74 -3.16 -2.05
CA ILE A 313 14.68 -2.84 -0.63
C ILE A 313 14.18 -4.04 0.16
N ALA A 314 13.09 -4.68 -0.28
CA ALA A 314 12.53 -5.88 0.35
C ALA A 314 13.55 -7.02 0.49
N ALA A 315 14.43 -7.18 -0.52
CA ALA A 315 15.47 -8.19 -0.52
C ALA A 315 16.74 -7.81 0.28
N PHE A 316 16.83 -6.58 0.80
CA PHE A 316 18.04 -6.05 1.44
C PHE A 316 18.19 -6.44 2.91
N GLY A 317 17.09 -6.75 3.60
CA GLY A 317 17.07 -6.93 5.06
C GLY A 317 18.01 -8.03 5.57
N GLU A 318 17.97 -9.23 4.98
CA GLU A 318 18.82 -10.36 5.40
C GLU A 318 20.33 -10.08 5.24
N PRO A 319 20.83 -9.64 4.06
CA PRO A 319 22.21 -9.19 3.91
C PRO A 319 22.62 -8.09 4.90
N LEU A 320 21.73 -7.12 5.16
CA LEU A 320 22.02 -6.03 6.08
C LEU A 320 22.12 -6.52 7.53
N LEU A 321 21.30 -7.48 7.95
CA LEU A 321 21.41 -8.10 9.27
C LEU A 321 22.73 -8.86 9.45
N GLU A 322 23.16 -9.61 8.45
CA GLU A 322 24.45 -10.31 8.49
C GLU A 322 25.61 -9.34 8.59
N LEU A 323 25.58 -8.26 7.81
CA LEU A 323 26.57 -7.20 7.89
C LEU A 323 26.54 -6.51 9.26
N TRP A 324 25.36 -6.16 9.77
CA TRP A 324 25.21 -5.52 11.09
C TRP A 324 25.82 -6.38 12.21
N ASN A 325 25.57 -7.70 12.19
CA ASN A 325 26.10 -8.63 13.18
C ASN A 325 27.63 -8.72 13.20
N GLN A 326 28.32 -8.34 12.12
CA GLN A 326 29.79 -8.33 12.07
C GLN A 326 30.40 -7.15 12.86
N TYR A 327 29.68 -6.03 12.97
CA TYR A 327 30.23 -4.79 13.53
C TYR A 327 29.53 -4.31 14.80
N MET A 328 28.34 -4.83 15.11
CA MET A 328 27.63 -4.42 16.32
C MET A 328 28.31 -4.92 17.59
N ASN A 329 28.38 -4.05 18.60
CA ASN A 329 28.76 -4.40 19.96
C ASN A 329 27.54 -4.86 20.79
N PRO A 330 27.50 -6.09 21.33
CA PRO A 330 26.36 -6.62 22.10
C PRO A 330 26.14 -5.95 23.46
N GLU A 331 27.17 -5.30 24.01
CA GLU A 331 27.08 -4.54 25.26
C GLU A 331 26.39 -3.18 25.07
N ILE A 332 26.20 -2.74 23.82
CA ILE A 332 25.54 -1.47 23.49
C ILE A 332 24.05 -1.72 23.23
N ALA A 333 23.20 -1.20 24.11
CA ALA A 333 21.74 -1.42 24.05
C ALA A 333 21.11 -0.97 22.72
N VAL A 334 21.48 0.20 22.19
CA VAL A 334 20.97 0.69 20.90
C VAL A 334 21.34 -0.26 19.75
N HIS A 335 22.53 -0.88 19.79
CA HIS A 335 22.93 -1.82 18.76
C HIS A 335 22.11 -3.11 18.79
N CYS A 336 21.81 -3.59 19.99
CA CYS A 336 20.90 -4.71 20.21
C CYS A 336 19.48 -4.37 19.72
N LYS A 337 18.98 -3.15 19.93
CA LYS A 337 17.70 -2.69 19.37
C LYS A 337 17.69 -2.69 17.84
N ILE A 338 18.75 -2.19 17.18
CA ILE A 338 18.89 -2.22 15.71
C ILE A 338 18.87 -3.67 15.19
N ARG A 339 19.61 -4.57 15.84
CA ARG A 339 19.59 -6.01 15.49
C ARG A 339 18.18 -6.60 15.60
N THR A 340 17.45 -6.28 16.67
CA THR A 340 16.06 -6.74 16.86
C THR A 340 15.11 -6.14 15.81
N TYR A 341 15.24 -4.85 15.49
CA TYR A 341 14.49 -4.20 14.42
C TYR A 341 14.66 -4.94 13.08
N LEU A 342 15.91 -5.25 12.70
CA LEU A 342 16.20 -6.00 11.47
C LEU A 342 15.59 -7.41 11.49
N ARG A 343 15.67 -8.11 12.62
CA ARG A 343 15.08 -9.46 12.77
C ARG A 343 13.56 -9.44 12.61
N LEU A 344 12.88 -8.46 13.21
CA LEU A 344 11.43 -8.30 13.09
C LEU A 344 11.03 -7.96 11.65
N ASN A 345 11.78 -7.04 11.02
CA ASN A 345 11.57 -6.66 9.62
C ASN A 345 11.66 -7.90 8.69
N ILE A 346 12.70 -8.72 8.85
CA ILE A 346 12.89 -9.96 8.08
C ILE A 346 11.79 -10.98 8.39
N ALA A 347 11.37 -11.13 9.65
CA ALA A 347 10.30 -12.06 10.03
C ALA A 347 8.98 -11.71 9.33
N MET A 348 8.65 -10.43 9.22
CA MET A 348 7.49 -9.97 8.43
C MET A 348 7.61 -10.39 6.95
N GLU A 349 8.78 -10.22 6.35
CA GLU A 349 9.00 -10.57 4.93
C GLU A 349 8.94 -12.09 4.69
N LYS A 350 9.34 -12.90 5.67
CA LYS A 350 9.17 -14.37 5.60
C LYS A 350 7.70 -14.75 5.58
N ILE A 351 6.89 -14.17 6.46
CA ILE A 351 5.44 -14.39 6.46
C ILE A 351 4.81 -13.95 5.13
N MET A 352 5.18 -12.78 4.60
CA MET A 352 4.71 -12.30 3.28
C MET A 352 5.04 -13.28 2.14
N LYS A 353 6.16 -14.00 2.21
CA LYS A 353 6.56 -15.02 1.24
C LYS A 353 5.81 -16.34 1.46
N GLU A 354 5.67 -16.78 2.71
CA GLU A 354 4.96 -18.00 3.10
C GLU A 354 3.49 -17.93 2.70
N CYS A 355 2.82 -16.81 3.00
CA CYS A 355 1.40 -16.62 2.72
C CYS A 355 1.12 -16.06 1.31
N ARG A 356 2.07 -16.15 0.35
CA ARG A 356 1.98 -15.43 -0.94
C ARG A 356 0.76 -15.80 -1.81
N THR A 357 0.26 -17.02 -1.67
CA THR A 357 -0.89 -17.58 -2.41
C THR A 357 -2.21 -17.41 -1.69
N GLU A 358 -2.16 -17.04 -0.40
CA GLU A 358 -3.31 -16.98 0.47
C GLU A 358 -4.12 -15.70 0.24
N THR A 359 -5.44 -15.81 0.38
CA THR A 359 -6.34 -14.68 0.28
C THR A 359 -6.23 -13.74 1.49
N ALA A 360 -5.89 -14.31 2.65
CA ALA A 360 -5.62 -13.64 3.91
C ALA A 360 -4.60 -14.46 4.71
N PHE A 361 -3.95 -13.87 5.70
CA PHE A 361 -2.97 -14.60 6.50
C PHE A 361 -3.68 -15.56 7.47
N PRO A 362 -3.35 -16.87 7.45
CA PRO A 362 -3.86 -17.81 8.43
C PRO A 362 -3.23 -17.57 9.82
N GLU A 363 -3.81 -18.16 10.85
CA GLU A 363 -3.15 -18.26 12.16
C GLU A 363 -2.16 -19.44 12.16
N PRO A 364 -0.99 -19.33 12.83
CA PRO A 364 -0.55 -18.22 13.69
C PRO A 364 0.14 -17.05 12.95
N GLN A 365 0.29 -17.13 11.62
CA GLN A 365 1.02 -16.15 10.83
C GLN A 365 0.46 -14.73 10.95
N ALA A 366 -0.87 -14.57 10.97
CA ALA A 366 -1.50 -13.27 11.15
C ALA A 366 -1.16 -12.63 12.50
N THR A 367 -1.30 -13.37 13.60
CA THR A 367 -0.94 -12.87 14.94
C THR A 367 0.54 -12.49 15.02
N ASN A 368 1.42 -13.33 14.49
CA ASN A 368 2.86 -13.05 14.46
C ASN A 368 3.17 -11.82 13.61
N PHE A 369 2.57 -11.70 12.43
CA PHE A 369 2.77 -10.57 11.52
C PHE A 369 2.37 -9.24 12.17
N ILE A 370 1.20 -9.21 12.83
CA ILE A 370 0.73 -8.05 13.60
C ILE A 370 1.72 -7.73 14.72
N SER A 371 2.05 -8.71 15.56
CA SER A 371 2.98 -8.51 16.69
C SER A 371 4.34 -7.96 16.24
N TYR A 372 4.92 -8.55 15.19
CA TYR A 372 6.21 -8.12 14.66
C TYR A 372 6.17 -6.73 14.06
N ALA A 373 5.08 -6.35 13.37
CA ALA A 373 4.94 -5.01 12.80
C ALA A 373 4.86 -3.93 13.87
N PHE A 374 4.04 -4.11 14.91
CA PHE A 374 3.94 -3.16 16.02
C PHE A 374 5.29 -3.02 16.73
N ALA A 375 5.93 -4.13 17.06
CA ALA A 375 7.26 -4.13 17.69
C ALA A 375 8.32 -3.44 16.81
N MET A 376 8.31 -3.70 15.50
CA MET A 376 9.25 -3.09 14.55
C MET A 376 9.03 -1.57 14.44
N CYS A 377 7.77 -1.12 14.29
CA CYS A 377 7.44 0.30 14.22
C CYS A 377 7.78 1.02 15.52
N ASN A 378 7.51 0.41 16.66
CA ASN A 378 7.87 0.97 17.97
C ASN A 378 9.39 1.10 18.12
N LEU A 379 10.17 0.07 17.75
CA LEU A 379 11.63 0.14 17.76
C LEU A 379 12.17 1.21 16.80
N HIS A 380 11.57 1.40 15.63
CA HIS A 380 11.96 2.48 14.71
C HIS A 380 11.84 3.84 15.38
N LEU A 381 10.74 4.09 16.08
CA LEU A 381 10.51 5.36 16.78
C LEU A 381 11.44 5.54 17.98
N GLU A 382 11.67 4.50 18.78
CA GLU A 382 12.64 4.53 19.88
C GLU A 382 14.06 4.81 19.39
N LEU A 383 14.47 4.20 18.28
CA LEU A 383 15.78 4.46 17.66
C LEU A 383 15.87 5.91 17.17
N GLY A 384 14.80 6.43 16.55
CA GLY A 384 14.73 7.82 16.11
C GLY A 384 14.90 8.80 17.27
N ALA A 385 14.17 8.59 18.37
CA ALA A 385 14.27 9.42 19.57
C ALA A 385 15.66 9.38 20.18
N HIS A 386 16.25 8.20 20.33
CA HIS A 386 17.61 8.04 20.86
C HIS A 386 18.65 8.82 20.07
N PHE A 387 18.65 8.71 18.74
CA PHE A 387 19.64 9.43 17.92
C PHE A 387 19.34 10.94 17.84
N GLU A 388 18.08 11.36 17.94
CA GLU A 388 17.72 12.77 18.03
C GLU A 388 18.25 13.41 19.32
N GLU A 389 18.18 12.71 20.45
CA GLU A 389 18.81 13.12 21.72
C GLU A 389 20.33 13.26 21.60
N GLU A 390 20.98 12.42 20.79
CA GLU A 390 22.41 12.52 20.46
C GLU A 390 22.73 13.59 19.38
N GLY A 391 21.73 14.38 18.95
CA GLY A 391 21.90 15.42 17.93
C GLY A 391 22.07 14.89 16.49
N GLN A 392 21.78 13.61 16.26
CA GLN A 392 21.86 12.95 14.96
C GLN A 392 20.47 12.81 14.32
N LYS A 393 20.42 12.81 12.99
CA LYS A 393 19.18 12.62 12.22
C LYS A 393 19.14 11.22 11.62
N LEU A 394 18.87 10.22 12.45
CA LEU A 394 18.74 8.81 12.05
C LEU A 394 17.34 8.29 12.41
N PHE A 395 16.88 7.27 11.69
CA PHE A 395 15.59 6.60 11.93
C PHE A 395 14.40 7.57 12.05
N SER A 396 14.38 8.64 11.25
CA SER A 396 13.34 9.65 11.36
C SER A 396 11.94 9.03 11.31
N SER A 397 11.08 9.47 12.24
CA SER A 397 9.66 9.14 12.27
C SER A 397 8.96 9.57 10.98
N LEU A 398 8.00 8.77 10.52
CA LEU A 398 7.21 9.06 9.34
C LEU A 398 5.78 8.52 9.48
N PRO A 399 4.75 9.25 9.03
CA PRO A 399 3.35 8.80 9.09
C PRO A 399 3.12 7.42 8.45
N LYS A 400 3.94 7.05 7.46
CA LYS A 400 3.91 5.74 6.80
C LYS A 400 4.06 4.55 7.75
N LEU A 401 4.68 4.72 8.93
CA LEU A 401 4.71 3.67 9.96
C LEU A 401 3.29 3.36 10.45
N HIS A 402 2.50 4.39 10.74
CA HIS A 402 1.11 4.23 11.15
C HIS A 402 0.23 3.70 10.01
N LEU A 403 0.41 4.20 8.78
CA LEU A 403 -0.32 3.70 7.61
C LEU A 403 -0.04 2.20 7.37
N LEU A 404 1.21 1.76 7.57
CA LEU A 404 1.59 0.35 7.52
C LEU A 404 0.83 -0.48 8.56
N LEU A 405 0.67 0.00 9.79
CA LEU A 405 -0.05 -0.73 10.83
C LEU A 405 -1.52 -0.97 10.47
N HIS A 406 -2.17 -0.04 9.78
CA HIS A 406 -3.51 -0.28 9.24
C HIS A 406 -3.55 -1.42 8.21
N THR A 407 -2.57 -1.48 7.30
CA THR A 407 -2.46 -2.59 6.33
C THR A 407 -2.24 -3.93 7.04
N VAL A 408 -1.39 -3.95 8.07
CA VAL A 408 -1.06 -5.16 8.83
C VAL A 408 -2.26 -5.65 9.64
N LEU A 409 -3.03 -4.76 10.28
CA LEU A 409 -4.22 -5.15 11.05
C LEU A 409 -5.29 -5.85 10.20
N LEU A 410 -5.38 -5.51 8.91
CA LEU A 410 -6.31 -6.14 7.97
C LEU A 410 -5.82 -7.49 7.41
N CYS A 411 -4.60 -7.93 7.72
CA CYS A 411 -4.00 -9.11 7.10
C CYS A 411 -4.82 -10.41 7.30
N ARG A 412 -5.63 -10.48 8.37
CA ARG A 412 -6.55 -11.59 8.67
C ARG A 412 -7.74 -11.70 7.70
N HIS A 413 -8.05 -10.63 6.98
CA HIS A 413 -9.19 -10.58 6.07
C HIS A 413 -8.76 -10.38 4.62
N ILE A 414 -7.65 -9.68 4.40
CA ILE A 414 -7.10 -9.45 3.08
C ILE A 414 -5.58 -9.45 3.15
N ASN A 415 -4.97 -10.31 2.35
CA ASN A 415 -3.52 -10.38 2.23
C ASN A 415 -3.00 -9.05 1.64
N PRO A 416 -2.02 -8.36 2.25
CA PRO A 416 -1.47 -7.11 1.73
C PRO A 416 -1.01 -7.18 0.27
N ARG A 417 -0.66 -8.38 -0.23
CA ARG A 417 -0.27 -8.60 -1.63
C ARG A 417 -1.44 -8.48 -2.63
N LEU A 418 -2.68 -8.51 -2.17
CA LEU A 418 -3.84 -8.32 -3.06
C LEU A 418 -4.11 -6.84 -3.32
N THR A 419 -3.64 -5.96 -2.43
CA THR A 419 -3.95 -4.52 -2.45
C THR A 419 -2.74 -3.61 -2.62
N TRP A 420 -1.53 -4.16 -2.67
CA TRP A 420 -0.31 -3.40 -2.93
C TRP A 420 -0.20 -2.88 -4.37
N CYS A 421 0.64 -1.88 -4.60
CA CYS A 421 0.69 -1.17 -5.89
C CYS A 421 1.67 -1.73 -6.94
N TYR A 422 2.38 -2.83 -6.66
CA TYR A 422 3.32 -3.44 -7.63
C TYR A 422 2.68 -3.70 -9.00
N LYS A 423 1.47 -4.26 -9.02
CA LYS A 423 0.76 -4.57 -10.26
C LYS A 423 0.49 -3.29 -11.07
N GLY A 424 0.01 -2.23 -10.40
CA GLY A 424 -0.25 -0.93 -11.03
C GLY A 424 1.00 -0.33 -11.67
N GLU A 425 2.11 -0.30 -10.91
CA GLU A 425 3.39 0.24 -11.40
C GLU A 425 3.96 -0.54 -12.58
N ASP A 426 3.83 -1.87 -12.59
CA ASP A 426 4.33 -2.71 -13.69
C ASP A 426 3.61 -2.41 -15.00
N VAL A 427 2.30 -2.15 -14.93
CA VAL A 427 1.48 -1.81 -16.09
C VAL A 427 1.85 -0.43 -16.61
N GLN A 428 2.00 0.56 -15.73
CA GLN A 428 2.42 1.90 -16.13
C GLN A 428 3.79 1.89 -16.81
N LYS A 429 4.76 1.16 -16.25
CA LYS A 429 6.09 0.98 -16.88
C LYS A 429 6.00 0.36 -18.27
N ALA A 430 5.09 -0.59 -18.46
CA ALA A 430 4.87 -1.17 -19.78
C ALA A 430 4.35 -0.13 -20.77
N TRP A 431 3.45 0.76 -20.34
CA TRP A 431 2.89 1.82 -21.18
C TRP A 431 3.88 2.95 -21.46
N THR A 432 4.73 3.34 -20.52
CA THR A 432 5.78 4.34 -20.74
C THR A 432 6.86 3.89 -21.72
N ASN A 433 7.02 2.58 -21.94
CA ASN A 433 7.98 2.05 -22.89
C ASN A 433 7.40 1.85 -24.30
N LEU A 434 6.09 2.08 -24.49
CA LEU A 434 5.41 2.03 -25.78
C LEU A 434 5.32 3.40 -26.46
N SER A 435 5.60 4.48 -25.72
CA SER A 435 5.83 5.84 -26.23
C SER A 435 7.30 6.07 -26.53
#